data_AF-A0A7C4X5C6-F1
#
_entry.id   AF-A0A7C4X5C6-F1
#
_cell.length_a   1.000
_cell.length_b   1.000
_cell.length_c   1.000
_cell.angle_alpha   90.00
_cell.angle_beta   90.00
_cell.angle_gamma   90.00
#
_symmetry.space_group_name_H-M   'P 1'
#
loop_
_entity.id
_entity.type
_entity.pdbx_description
1 polymer ?
#
loop_
_entity_poly.entity_id
_entity_poly.type
_entity_poly.pdbx_seq_one_letter_code
_entity_poly.pdbx_strand_id
1 'polypeptide(L)'
;MRDARELDAFLKAGGRLRRNAEALATPWSKEHMGDSLFELLDHAFNLTAAIQRVRSEDFDGALRHAMSVAQSASIGVCANAGKFEIVREWESGNTDFDTYTQRLADFLQEKGVPQAGQFRRMLNAVVAFAKAEPTGTWKPARTQAARTAVEAAAWCVLSAVSIRTALGVPPKFAAEDFGETVARIVARL
;
A
#
# COMPACT_ATOMS: atom_id res chain seq x y z
N MET A 1 15.81 -10.44 -8.21
CA MET A 1 16.88 -9.65 -7.53
C MET A 1 17.40 -8.47 -8.35
N ARG A 2 17.43 -8.53 -9.69
CA ARG A 2 17.84 -7.39 -10.54
C ARG A 2 16.89 -6.19 -10.38
N ASP A 3 15.58 -6.42 -10.43
CA ASP A 3 14.58 -5.35 -10.38
C ASP A 3 14.60 -4.56 -9.05
N ALA A 4 14.80 -5.23 -7.92
CA ALA A 4 14.93 -4.57 -6.62
C ALA A 4 16.22 -3.73 -6.50
N ARG A 5 17.31 -4.14 -7.16
CA ARG A 5 18.56 -3.36 -7.23
C ARG A 5 18.39 -2.12 -8.10
N GLU A 6 17.74 -2.28 -9.25
CA GLU A 6 17.45 -1.17 -10.16
C GLU A 6 16.49 -0.17 -9.52
N LEU A 7 15.46 -0.64 -8.80
CA LEU A 7 14.56 0.21 -8.03
C LEU A 7 15.27 0.93 -6.88
N ASP A 8 16.14 0.24 -6.13
CA ASP A 8 16.96 0.83 -5.07
C ASP A 8 17.84 1.98 -5.59
N ALA A 9 18.52 1.73 -6.73
CA ALA A 9 19.36 2.72 -7.40
C ALA A 9 18.53 3.90 -7.93
N PHE A 10 17.40 3.60 -8.59
CA PHE A 10 16.48 4.61 -9.12
C PHE A 10 16.00 5.54 -8.00
N LEU A 11 15.60 4.99 -6.85
CA LEU A 11 15.09 5.73 -5.70
C LEU A 11 16.19 6.37 -4.85
N LYS A 12 17.46 6.00 -5.04
CA LYS A 12 18.58 6.34 -4.15
C LYS A 12 18.27 5.92 -2.71
N ALA A 13 17.81 4.69 -2.52
CA ALA A 13 17.38 4.13 -1.24
C ALA A 13 18.53 3.55 -0.39
N GLY A 14 19.79 3.77 -0.76
CA GLY A 14 20.96 3.42 0.06
C GLY A 14 21.14 1.91 0.27
N GLY A 15 20.70 1.08 -0.67
CA GLY A 15 20.75 -0.36 -0.60
C GLY A 15 19.62 -1.01 0.20
N ARG A 16 18.66 -0.24 0.74
CA ARG A 16 17.58 -0.79 1.59
C ARG A 16 16.67 -1.75 0.85
N LEU A 17 16.21 -1.41 -0.35
CA LEU A 17 15.32 -2.28 -1.14
C LEU A 17 16.08 -3.51 -1.62
N ARG A 18 17.36 -3.33 -2.00
CA ARG A 18 18.25 -4.46 -2.32
C ARG A 18 18.41 -5.41 -1.14
N ARG A 19 18.71 -4.92 0.07
CA ARG A 19 18.91 -5.76 1.26
C ARG A 19 17.65 -6.53 1.63
N ASN A 20 16.48 -5.88 1.57
CA ASN A 20 15.19 -6.54 1.81
C ASN A 20 14.89 -7.61 0.75
N ALA A 21 15.20 -7.36 -0.53
CA ALA A 21 15.05 -8.36 -1.58
C ALA A 21 16.06 -9.51 -1.50
N GLU A 22 17.29 -9.26 -1.02
CA GLU A 22 18.30 -10.28 -0.79
C GLU A 22 17.91 -11.20 0.37
N ALA A 23 17.24 -10.68 1.41
CA ALA A 23 16.68 -11.50 2.48
C ALA A 23 15.65 -12.54 1.95
N LEU A 24 14.94 -12.21 0.86
CA LEU A 24 14.00 -13.13 0.20
C LEU A 24 14.66 -14.31 -0.51
N ALA A 25 15.96 -14.21 -0.84
CA ALA A 25 16.69 -15.27 -1.52
C ALA A 25 17.18 -16.40 -0.58
N THR A 26 17.01 -16.23 0.73
CA THR A 26 17.40 -17.23 1.74
C THR A 26 16.31 -18.30 1.87
N PRO A 27 16.63 -19.60 1.99
CA PRO A 27 15.63 -20.63 2.23
C PRO A 27 14.86 -20.37 3.53
N TRP A 28 13.53 -20.28 3.43
CA TRP A 28 12.67 -19.96 4.56
C TRP A 28 12.20 -21.25 5.24
N SER A 29 12.42 -21.35 6.55
CA SER A 29 12.08 -22.55 7.34
C SER A 29 10.66 -22.58 7.90
N LYS A 30 9.87 -21.52 7.71
CA LYS A 30 8.49 -21.42 8.20
C LYS A 30 7.59 -20.78 7.15
N GLU A 31 6.37 -21.27 7.05
CA GLU A 31 5.26 -20.66 6.29
C GLU A 31 5.09 -19.18 6.69
N HIS A 32 4.78 -18.31 5.72
CA HIS A 32 4.50 -16.87 5.87
C HIS A 32 5.68 -15.93 6.19
N MET A 33 6.93 -16.42 6.19
CA MET A 33 8.05 -15.53 6.53
C MET A 33 8.39 -14.51 5.42
N GLY A 34 8.11 -14.79 4.15
CA GLY A 34 8.40 -13.92 3.00
C GLY A 34 7.40 -12.79 2.73
N ASP A 35 6.18 -12.91 3.27
CA ASP A 35 5.02 -12.14 2.80
C ASP A 35 5.18 -10.63 3.05
N SER A 36 5.64 -10.24 4.25
CA SER A 36 5.87 -8.82 4.57
C SER A 36 6.98 -8.15 3.75
N LEU A 37 7.98 -8.92 3.32
CA LEU A 37 9.10 -8.41 2.52
C LEU A 37 8.76 -8.35 1.02
N PHE A 38 7.90 -9.25 0.55
CA PHE A 38 7.33 -9.17 -0.80
C PHE A 38 6.36 -7.98 -0.92
N GLU A 39 5.47 -7.81 0.07
CA GLU A 39 4.57 -6.65 0.14
C GLU A 39 5.33 -5.32 0.13
N LEU A 40 6.46 -5.23 0.83
CA LEU A 40 7.33 -4.05 0.80
C LEU A 40 7.80 -3.70 -0.62
N LEU A 41 8.32 -4.70 -1.35
CA LEU A 41 8.80 -4.49 -2.71
C LEU A 41 7.66 -4.15 -3.66
N ASP A 42 6.51 -4.80 -3.50
CA ASP A 42 5.31 -4.54 -4.28
C ASP A 42 4.75 -3.13 -4.05
N HIS A 43 4.66 -2.68 -2.79
CA HIS A 43 4.21 -1.33 -2.44
C HIS A 43 5.19 -0.28 -2.96
N ALA A 44 6.50 -0.49 -2.78
CA ALA A 44 7.52 0.43 -3.27
C ALA A 44 7.52 0.54 -4.80
N PHE A 45 7.36 -0.59 -5.49
CA PHE A 45 7.25 -0.65 -6.95
C PHE A 45 6.00 0.09 -7.44
N ASN A 46 4.82 -0.24 -6.91
CA ASN A 46 3.57 0.35 -7.38
C ASN A 46 3.45 1.83 -7.04
N LEU A 47 3.92 2.29 -5.87
CA LEU A 47 3.98 3.72 -5.57
C LEU A 47 4.93 4.45 -6.52
N THR A 48 6.09 3.87 -6.82
CA THR A 48 7.05 4.45 -7.77
C THR A 48 6.44 4.51 -9.17
N ALA A 49 5.77 3.45 -9.62
CA ALA A 49 5.08 3.38 -10.90
C ALA A 49 3.96 4.43 -10.98
N ALA A 50 3.17 4.59 -9.92
CA ALA A 50 2.12 5.61 -9.87
C ALA A 50 2.68 7.02 -10.05
N ILE A 51 3.80 7.35 -9.38
CA ILE A 51 4.48 8.64 -9.54
C ILE A 51 5.02 8.85 -10.95
N GLN A 52 5.64 7.82 -11.55
CA GLN A 52 6.12 7.94 -12.93
C GLN A 52 4.97 8.20 -13.90
N ARG A 53 3.81 7.57 -13.68
CA ARG A 53 2.63 7.78 -14.50
C ARG A 53 2.00 9.16 -14.31
N VAL A 54 2.00 9.73 -13.10
CA VAL A 54 1.63 11.14 -12.90
C VAL A 54 2.53 12.06 -13.74
N ARG A 55 3.85 11.80 -13.75
CA ARG A 55 4.82 12.59 -14.53
C ARG A 55 4.66 12.45 -16.04
N SER A 56 4.29 11.27 -16.51
CA SER A 56 3.99 11.02 -17.92
C SER A 56 2.54 11.35 -18.31
N GLU A 57 1.79 12.02 -17.43
CA GLU A 57 0.39 12.40 -17.62
C GLU A 57 -0.59 11.23 -17.86
N ASP A 58 -0.18 10.01 -17.48
CA ASP A 58 -1.04 8.84 -17.45
C ASP A 58 -1.75 8.76 -16.08
N PHE A 59 -2.72 9.64 -15.88
CA PHE A 59 -3.43 9.75 -14.61
C PHE A 59 -4.23 8.48 -14.26
N ASP A 60 -4.81 7.80 -15.25
CA ASP A 60 -5.60 6.58 -15.02
C ASP A 60 -4.71 5.41 -14.60
N GLY A 61 -3.54 5.28 -15.22
CA GLY A 61 -2.54 4.33 -14.77
C GLY A 61 -2.01 4.67 -13.38
N ALA A 62 -1.79 5.95 -13.07
CA ALA A 62 -1.39 6.37 -11.72
C ALA A 62 -2.43 5.99 -10.65
N LEU A 63 -3.70 6.26 -10.93
CA LEU A 63 -4.83 5.91 -10.05
C LEU A 63 -4.96 4.39 -9.85
N ARG A 64 -4.79 3.59 -10.91
CA ARG A 64 -4.80 2.11 -10.80
C ARG A 64 -3.69 1.58 -9.91
N HIS A 65 -2.47 2.10 -10.04
CA HIS A 65 -1.37 1.69 -9.16
C HIS A 65 -1.57 2.16 -7.72
N ALA A 66 -2.06 3.39 -7.50
CA ALA A 66 -2.40 3.86 -6.14
C ALA A 66 -3.48 3.00 -5.48
N MET A 67 -4.52 2.62 -6.24
CA MET A 67 -5.57 1.71 -5.78
C MET A 67 -5.01 0.33 -5.42
N SER A 68 -4.16 -0.25 -6.28
CA SER A 68 -3.51 -1.54 -6.01
C SER A 68 -2.68 -1.50 -4.73
N VAL A 69 -1.94 -0.42 -4.47
CA VAL A 69 -1.21 -0.22 -3.22
C VAL A 69 -2.14 -0.18 -2.01
N ALA A 70 -3.23 0.60 -2.07
CA ALA A 70 -4.18 0.72 -0.98
C ALA A 70 -4.85 -0.63 -0.65
N GLN A 71 -5.28 -1.37 -1.68
CA GLN A 71 -5.87 -2.71 -1.53
C GLN A 71 -4.87 -3.72 -0.97
N SER A 72 -3.64 -3.74 -1.49
CA SER A 72 -2.57 -4.61 -0.99
C SER A 72 -2.26 -4.33 0.49
N ALA A 73 -2.18 -3.05 0.87
CA ALA A 73 -1.97 -2.65 2.26
C ALA A 73 -3.10 -3.15 3.19
N SER A 74 -4.36 -3.04 2.77
CA SER A 74 -5.50 -3.51 3.56
C SER A 74 -5.58 -5.04 3.64
N ILE A 75 -5.25 -5.75 2.56
CA ILE A 75 -5.17 -7.23 2.54
C ILE A 75 -4.17 -7.71 3.59
N GLY A 76 -2.96 -7.16 3.59
CA GLY A 76 -1.95 -7.60 4.54
C GLY A 76 -2.31 -7.26 5.99
N VAL A 77 -3.00 -6.14 6.24
CA VAL A 77 -3.57 -5.87 7.58
C VAL A 77 -4.61 -6.93 7.96
N CYS A 78 -5.54 -7.29 7.07
CA CYS A 78 -6.51 -8.35 7.31
C CYS A 78 -5.84 -9.71 7.60
N ALA A 79 -4.82 -10.08 6.83
CA ALA A 79 -4.08 -11.31 7.02
C ALA A 79 -3.42 -11.34 8.41
N ASN A 80 -2.72 -10.27 8.78
CA ASN A 80 -2.08 -10.12 10.09
C ASN A 80 -3.07 -10.04 11.26
N ALA A 81 -4.28 -9.52 11.02
CA ALA A 81 -5.38 -9.49 11.97
C ALA A 81 -6.04 -10.87 12.20
N GLY A 82 -5.68 -11.90 11.42
CA GLY A 82 -6.35 -13.20 11.45
C GLY A 82 -7.77 -13.14 10.89
N LYS A 83 -8.02 -12.22 9.94
CA LYS A 83 -9.33 -11.90 9.35
C LYS A 83 -9.34 -12.07 7.83
N PHE A 84 -8.63 -13.09 7.33
CA PHE A 84 -8.48 -13.32 5.89
C PHE A 84 -9.79 -13.77 5.21
N GLU A 85 -10.76 -14.28 5.96
CA GLU A 85 -12.13 -14.53 5.48
C GLU A 85 -12.78 -13.29 4.88
N ILE A 86 -12.55 -12.11 5.47
CA ILE A 86 -13.13 -10.85 4.98
C ILE A 86 -12.53 -10.48 3.61
N VAL A 87 -11.24 -10.76 3.40
CA VAL A 87 -10.57 -10.55 2.11
C VAL A 87 -11.16 -11.49 1.06
N ARG A 88 -11.29 -12.79 1.36
CA ARG A 88 -11.82 -13.77 0.42
C ARG A 88 -13.24 -13.45 -0.04
N GLU A 89 -14.10 -13.01 0.88
CA GLU A 89 -15.47 -12.58 0.54
C GLU A 89 -15.48 -11.38 -0.42
N TRP A 90 -14.55 -10.43 -0.25
CA TRP A 90 -14.43 -9.29 -1.14
C TRP A 90 -13.86 -9.66 -2.51
N GLU A 91 -12.77 -10.43 -2.54
CA GLU A 91 -12.12 -10.86 -3.79
C GLU A 91 -13.04 -11.77 -4.63
N SER A 92 -13.93 -12.53 -3.98
CA SER A 92 -14.95 -13.34 -4.68
C SER A 92 -16.15 -12.52 -5.16
N GLY A 93 -16.21 -11.22 -4.88
CA GLY A 93 -17.31 -10.33 -5.26
C GLY A 93 -18.59 -10.47 -4.41
N ASN A 94 -18.53 -11.18 -3.26
CA ASN A 94 -19.69 -11.33 -2.38
C ASN A 94 -19.96 -10.07 -1.55
N THR A 95 -18.98 -9.17 -1.44
CA THR A 95 -19.11 -7.88 -0.76
C THR A 95 -18.33 -6.81 -1.51
N ASP A 96 -18.70 -5.54 -1.31
CA ASP A 96 -17.98 -4.41 -1.89
C ASP A 96 -16.80 -3.96 -1.01
N PHE A 97 -15.97 -3.06 -1.56
CA PHE A 97 -14.77 -2.59 -0.87
C PHE A 97 -15.09 -1.75 0.39
N ASP A 98 -16.20 -1.01 0.38
CA ASP A 98 -16.59 -0.20 1.53
C ASP A 98 -16.99 -1.08 2.72
N THR A 99 -17.81 -2.10 2.46
CA THR A 99 -18.23 -3.10 3.45
C THR A 99 -17.03 -3.91 3.95
N TYR A 100 -16.14 -4.33 3.06
CA TYR A 100 -14.88 -4.99 3.41
C TYR A 100 -14.04 -4.15 4.38
N THR A 101 -13.78 -2.89 4.03
CA THR A 101 -12.94 -2.00 4.85
C THR A 101 -13.64 -1.52 6.13
N GLN A 102 -14.97 -1.46 6.14
CA GLN A 102 -15.76 -1.22 7.36
C GLN A 102 -15.59 -2.37 8.36
N ARG A 103 -15.78 -3.62 7.93
CA ARG A 103 -15.58 -4.78 8.80
C ARG A 103 -14.16 -4.88 9.35
N LEU A 104 -13.17 -4.54 8.53
CA LEU A 104 -11.78 -4.43 9.00
C LEU A 104 -11.64 -3.32 10.06
N ALA A 105 -12.17 -2.13 9.80
CA ALA A 105 -12.07 -1.01 10.73
C ALA A 105 -12.75 -1.30 12.08
N ASP A 106 -13.93 -1.91 12.06
CA ASP A 106 -14.65 -2.30 13.28
C ASP A 106 -13.80 -3.26 14.12
N PHE A 107 -13.24 -4.30 13.50
CA PHE A 107 -12.34 -5.23 14.19
C PHE A 107 -11.11 -4.52 14.77
N LEU A 108 -10.48 -3.62 14.02
CA LEU A 108 -9.32 -2.87 14.49
C LEU A 108 -9.67 -1.95 15.67
N GLN A 109 -10.85 -1.32 15.65
CA GLN A 109 -11.35 -0.49 16.74
C GLN A 109 -11.61 -1.31 18.00
N GLU A 110 -12.22 -2.49 17.88
CA GLU A 110 -12.40 -3.44 18.99
C GLU A 110 -11.07 -3.85 19.62
N LYS A 111 -10.00 -3.93 18.82
CA LYS A 111 -8.63 -4.20 19.29
C LYS A 111 -7.91 -2.97 19.84
N GLY A 112 -8.58 -1.82 19.92
CA GLY A 112 -7.99 -0.58 20.42
C GLY A 112 -6.95 0.04 19.50
N VAL A 113 -6.92 -0.35 18.21
CA VAL A 113 -6.00 0.22 17.23
C VAL A 113 -6.41 1.66 16.92
N PRO A 114 -5.54 2.66 17.18
CA PRO A 114 -5.88 4.04 16.93
C PRO A 114 -6.02 4.30 15.43
N GLN A 115 -6.85 5.27 15.07
CA GLN A 115 -7.03 5.73 13.68
C GLN A 115 -7.56 4.68 12.69
N ALA A 116 -8.09 3.54 13.14
CA ALA A 116 -8.71 2.53 12.28
C ALA A 116 -9.79 3.12 11.34
N GLY A 117 -10.62 4.04 11.84
CA GLY A 117 -11.60 4.75 11.03
C GLY A 117 -10.99 5.69 9.99
N GLN A 118 -9.86 6.34 10.30
CA GLN A 118 -9.12 7.14 9.32
C GLN A 118 -8.48 6.24 8.26
N PHE A 119 -7.97 5.07 8.67
CA PHE A 119 -7.43 4.07 7.74
C PHE A 119 -8.46 3.66 6.69
N ARG A 120 -9.66 3.29 7.13
CA ARG A 120 -10.79 3.03 6.22
C ARG A 120 -11.07 4.21 5.28
N ARG A 121 -11.17 5.43 5.81
CA ARG A 121 -11.49 6.61 4.98
C ARG A 121 -10.47 6.81 3.86
N MET A 122 -9.18 6.67 4.18
CA MET A 122 -8.12 6.83 3.19
C MET A 122 -8.11 5.72 2.15
N LEU A 123 -8.34 4.46 2.55
CA LEU A 123 -8.49 3.33 1.62
C LEU A 123 -9.63 3.59 0.62
N ASN A 124 -10.81 3.98 1.12
CA ASN A 124 -11.96 4.24 0.27
C ASN A 124 -11.77 5.49 -0.60
N ALA A 125 -11.08 6.53 -0.11
CA ALA A 125 -10.77 7.70 -0.92
C ALA A 125 -9.93 7.34 -2.15
N VAL A 126 -8.89 6.51 -1.98
CA VAL A 126 -8.05 6.06 -3.11
C VAL A 126 -8.88 5.26 -4.12
N VAL A 127 -9.69 4.30 -3.65
CA VAL A 127 -10.57 3.49 -4.52
C VAL A 127 -11.61 4.37 -5.22
N ALA A 128 -12.18 5.35 -4.53
CA ALA A 128 -13.12 6.29 -5.10
C ALA A 128 -12.48 7.14 -6.20
N PHE A 129 -11.26 7.65 -6.02
CA PHE A 129 -10.54 8.35 -7.08
C PHE A 129 -10.29 7.48 -8.31
N ALA A 130 -9.96 6.20 -8.11
CA ALA A 130 -9.68 5.28 -9.22
C ALA A 130 -10.94 4.77 -9.94
N LYS A 131 -12.09 4.69 -9.24
CA LYS A 131 -13.37 4.24 -9.79
C LYS A 131 -14.26 5.39 -10.26
N ALA A 132 -14.00 6.61 -9.85
CA ALA A 132 -14.72 7.76 -10.35
C ALA A 132 -14.53 7.82 -11.87
N GLU A 133 -15.65 7.93 -12.60
CA GLU A 133 -15.55 8.37 -13.99
C GLU A 133 -14.79 9.69 -13.99
N PRO A 134 -13.84 9.91 -14.92
CA PRO A 134 -13.04 11.13 -14.93
C PRO A 134 -14.00 12.32 -15.00
N THR A 135 -14.16 13.00 -13.85
CA THR A 135 -15.08 14.12 -13.69
C THR A 135 -14.52 15.28 -14.51
N GLY A 136 -14.88 15.30 -15.79
CA GLY A 136 -14.41 16.26 -16.76
C GLY A 136 -13.06 15.90 -17.37
N THR A 137 -12.91 16.26 -18.64
CA THR A 137 -11.66 16.24 -19.41
C THR A 137 -10.61 17.25 -18.91
N TRP A 138 -10.85 17.91 -17.76
CA TRP A 138 -10.02 18.99 -17.25
C TRP A 138 -8.76 18.46 -16.57
N LYS A 139 -7.62 18.68 -17.24
CA LYS A 139 -6.30 18.16 -16.84
C LYS A 139 -5.86 18.52 -15.41
N PRO A 140 -6.03 19.76 -14.90
CA PRO A 140 -5.65 20.10 -13.52
C PRO A 140 -6.39 19.28 -12.46
N ALA A 141 -7.70 19.03 -12.60
CA ALA A 141 -8.44 18.18 -11.67
C ALA A 141 -7.93 16.73 -11.70
N ARG A 142 -7.69 16.17 -12.89
CA ARG A 142 -7.13 14.80 -13.02
C ARG A 142 -5.74 14.69 -12.41
N THR A 143 -4.91 15.72 -12.61
CA THR A 143 -3.57 15.80 -12.02
C THR A 143 -3.67 15.83 -10.49
N GLN A 144 -4.52 16.70 -9.93
CA GLN A 144 -4.69 16.80 -8.49
C GLN A 144 -5.26 15.51 -7.90
N ALA A 145 -6.26 14.91 -8.52
CA ALA A 145 -6.84 13.63 -8.09
C ALA A 145 -5.79 12.52 -8.06
N ALA A 146 -4.98 12.38 -9.12
CA ALA A 146 -3.91 11.39 -9.16
C ALA A 146 -2.84 11.62 -8.08
N ARG A 147 -2.41 12.87 -7.88
CA ARG A 147 -1.45 13.23 -6.82
C ARG A 147 -2.01 12.89 -5.43
N THR A 148 -3.22 13.34 -5.13
CA THR A 148 -3.89 13.08 -3.86
C THR A 148 -4.06 11.57 -3.61
N ALA A 149 -4.43 10.80 -4.63
CA ALA A 149 -4.57 9.35 -4.51
C ALA A 149 -3.22 8.65 -4.22
N VAL A 150 -2.12 9.09 -4.84
CA VAL A 150 -0.77 8.56 -4.57
C VAL A 150 -0.34 8.87 -3.13
N GLU A 151 -0.54 10.10 -2.67
CA GLU A 151 -0.24 10.49 -1.28
C GLU A 151 -1.08 9.70 -0.28
N ALA A 152 -2.37 9.53 -0.56
CA ALA A 152 -3.28 8.74 0.27
C ALA A 152 -2.87 7.25 0.32
N ALA A 153 -2.48 6.66 -0.82
CA ALA A 153 -1.99 5.30 -0.88
C ALA A 153 -0.69 5.12 -0.06
N ALA A 154 0.25 6.07 -0.17
CA ALA A 154 1.46 6.08 0.63
C ALA A 154 1.16 6.18 2.14
N TRP A 155 0.18 7.00 2.53
CA TRP A 155 -0.27 7.07 3.92
C TRP A 155 -0.91 5.76 4.40
N CYS A 156 -1.70 5.08 3.57
CA CYS A 156 -2.28 3.77 3.89
C CYS A 156 -1.19 2.73 4.16
N VAL A 157 -0.14 2.74 3.36
CA VAL A 157 1.02 1.85 3.49
C VAL A 157 1.73 2.07 4.83
N LEU A 158 2.00 3.32 5.21
CA LEU A 158 2.60 3.64 6.51
C LEU A 158 1.68 3.24 7.67
N SER A 159 0.39 3.49 7.53
CA SER A 159 -0.61 3.14 8.54
C SER A 159 -0.73 1.63 8.72
N ALA A 160 -0.65 0.83 7.64
CA ALA A 160 -0.65 -0.62 7.71
C ALA A 160 0.50 -1.16 8.58
N VAL A 161 1.71 -0.58 8.47
CA VAL A 161 2.85 -0.95 9.32
C VAL A 161 2.59 -0.63 10.79
N SER A 162 2.08 0.57 11.09
CA SER A 162 1.74 0.97 12.45
C SER A 162 0.63 0.10 13.05
N ILE A 163 -0.40 -0.22 12.26
CA ILE A 163 -1.52 -1.08 12.66
C ILE A 163 -1.01 -2.49 13.01
N ARG A 164 -0.19 -3.09 12.13
CA ARG A 164 0.37 -4.43 12.36
C ARG A 164 1.26 -4.47 13.60
N THR A 165 2.02 -3.40 13.84
CA THR A 165 2.80 -3.23 15.08
C THR A 165 1.90 -3.19 16.31
N ALA A 166 0.80 -2.42 16.26
CA ALA A 166 -0.18 -2.33 17.35
C ALA A 166 -0.91 -3.67 17.61
N LEU A 167 -1.07 -4.50 16.59
CA LEU A 167 -1.61 -5.86 16.69
C LEU A 167 -0.60 -6.90 17.24
N GLY A 168 0.64 -6.49 17.55
CA GLY A 168 1.69 -7.40 18.04
C GLY A 168 2.34 -8.27 16.96
N VAL A 169 2.10 -7.95 15.69
CA VAL A 169 2.62 -8.68 14.52
C VAL A 169 3.35 -7.72 13.58
N PRO A 170 4.41 -7.02 14.05
CA PRO A 170 5.10 -6.03 13.25
C PRO A 170 5.69 -6.66 11.97
N PRO A 171 5.77 -5.90 10.87
CA PRO A 171 6.50 -6.34 9.68
C PRO A 171 7.96 -6.71 10.00
N LYS A 172 8.56 -7.57 9.18
CA LYS A 172 9.94 -8.03 9.40
C LYS A 172 11.01 -6.99 9.08
N PHE A 173 10.64 -5.89 8.44
CA PHE A 173 11.51 -4.75 8.16
C PHE A 173 11.29 -3.64 9.21
N ALA A 174 12.32 -2.83 9.45
CA ALA A 174 12.20 -1.70 10.37
C ALA A 174 11.21 -0.65 9.83
N ALA A 175 10.26 -0.22 10.68
CA ALA A 175 9.26 0.78 10.33
C ALA A 175 9.88 2.12 9.89
N GLU A 176 11.03 2.49 10.46
CA GLU A 176 11.80 3.69 10.11
C GLU A 176 12.39 3.60 8.70
N ASP A 177 13.08 2.50 8.37
CA ASP A 177 13.63 2.27 7.03
C ASP A 177 12.54 2.31 5.96
N PHE A 178 11.35 1.83 6.31
CA PHE A 178 10.17 1.88 5.46
C PHE A 178 9.61 3.29 5.29
N GLY A 179 9.40 4.00 6.39
CA GLY A 179 8.97 5.39 6.38
C GLY A 179 9.86 6.25 5.51
N GLU A 180 11.18 6.09 5.64
CA GLU A 180 12.15 6.79 4.80
C GLU A 180 12.07 6.40 3.32
N THR A 181 11.82 5.12 3.02
CA THR A 181 11.69 4.65 1.63
C THR A 181 10.44 5.21 0.98
N VAL A 182 9.29 5.15 1.66
CA VAL A 182 8.03 5.75 1.20
C VAL A 182 8.18 7.27 1.06
N ALA A 183 8.81 7.94 2.01
CA ALA A 183 9.06 9.39 1.93
C ALA A 183 9.92 9.76 0.70
N ARG A 184 10.98 8.99 0.40
CA ARG A 184 11.81 9.19 -0.80
C ARG A 184 11.04 8.96 -2.10
N ILE A 185 10.10 8.02 -2.11
CA ILE A 185 9.23 7.78 -3.26
C ILE A 185 8.31 8.99 -3.42
N VAL A 186 7.53 9.35 -2.40
CA VAL A 186 6.54 10.44 -2.44
C VAL A 186 7.17 11.80 -2.74
N ALA A 187 8.40 12.08 -2.27
CA ALA A 187 9.12 13.32 -2.58
C ALA A 187 9.41 13.53 -4.08
N ARG A 188 9.15 12.54 -4.93
CA ARG A 188 9.30 12.63 -6.39
C ARG A 188 8.00 12.92 -7.14
N LEU A 189 6.86 12.93 -6.45
CA LEU A 189 5.55 13.26 -7.00
C LEU A 189 5.46 14.72 -7.46
#